data_AF-A0A0W0XYY7-F1
#
_entry.id   AF-A0A0W0XYY7-F1
#
_cell.length_a   1.000
_cell.length_b   1.000
_cell.length_c   1.000
_cell.angle_alpha   90.00
_cell.angle_beta   90.00
_cell.angle_gamma   90.00
#
_symmetry.space_group_name_H-M   'P 1'
#
loop_
_entity.id
_entity.type
_entity.pdbx_description
1 polymer ?
#
loop_
_entity_poly.entity_id
_entity_poly.type
_entity_poly.pdbx_seq_one_letter_code
_entity_poly.pdbx_strand_id
1 'polypeptide(L)'
;MPGSDPQAQLGYTSNKEMSQDFLIPMINRILEKGGVKLTANDDGICNGLAAVYIKYALQGKSSEFAAMLNAINQRGQQAIMEGINESPPPSTSSDSEISDSDINRFIQEVVFCFLPDEFNKQLSQVDAVHLVTVPVEKHIENPDGNVTQVSEPQKLQSVYKLGLVAEKGAWKQIFNKMRAPDTAWHVGSLDHAVAVHVNKEGNFEVYDPNYRKIAVFKDGHPKPESTAAGQLENFLFRRFAMETNKMALTIDVVAHPQAAIDFNFPDKASFIIDNLSRRYPDVKNDALKNSKGAPYNQLAMAARINDTEMLKLWLEKGSSSSHVALLAAVQDNRLDSLEVLLENQYRHCLNDPENSPLSAYYDAVKVALKKGRTESLGKLLNDHDIRLSISQLLQNNAQGTEFQLELLSNAAKSRNPYCIRILTDFLKDNVPDLDFAQLINSGNVLEIAREAGNPQCVQILKNLVAEKPGIAQDSANDLNSAEDEMPAYPSNEEEVKHFIWRLPSFREVISMIVDKIASFFRSSKAETDSSTQKYKTQIDEVKSVTPLSDAPAATSQSIKSRLSIEKASNEEVSEASSFLSKPSG
;
A
#
# COMPACT_ATOMS: atom_id res chain seq x y z
N MET A 1 21.16 -22.21 -22.61
CA MET A 1 21.52 -20.77 -22.66
C MET A 1 20.31 -19.98 -22.19
N PRO A 2 20.45 -18.97 -21.32
CA PRO A 2 19.37 -18.04 -21.03
C PRO A 2 19.05 -17.19 -22.27
N GLY A 3 17.77 -17.01 -22.59
CA GLY A 3 17.35 -16.14 -23.70
C GLY A 3 17.46 -14.66 -23.32
N SER A 4 17.75 -13.81 -24.31
CA SER A 4 17.80 -12.35 -24.12
C SER A 4 16.43 -11.75 -23.79
N ASP A 5 16.42 -10.75 -22.90
CA ASP A 5 15.21 -10.04 -22.51
C ASP A 5 14.50 -9.41 -23.72
N PRO A 6 13.16 -9.41 -23.76
CA PRO A 6 12.42 -8.48 -24.60
C PRO A 6 12.59 -7.07 -24.02
N GLN A 7 13.61 -6.34 -24.49
CA GLN A 7 13.84 -4.95 -24.11
C GLN A 7 12.66 -4.08 -24.55
N ALA A 8 11.86 -3.61 -23.59
CA ALA A 8 10.85 -2.59 -23.81
C ALA A 8 11.51 -1.29 -24.28
N GLN A 9 10.87 -0.60 -25.23
CA GLN A 9 11.39 0.67 -25.74
C GLN A 9 11.26 1.78 -24.68
N LEU A 10 12.24 2.69 -24.68
CA LEU A 10 12.39 3.69 -23.64
C LEU A 10 11.50 4.91 -23.94
N GLY A 11 10.66 5.31 -22.98
CA GLY A 11 9.92 6.58 -23.04
C GLY A 11 10.76 7.76 -22.56
N TYR A 12 11.41 7.61 -21.41
CA TYR A 12 12.23 8.64 -20.76
C TYR A 12 13.55 8.04 -20.21
N THR A 13 14.49 8.89 -19.82
CA THR A 13 15.87 8.49 -19.47
C THR A 13 15.95 7.59 -18.24
N SER A 14 16.92 6.66 -18.27
CA SER A 14 17.12 5.64 -17.24
C SER A 14 17.87 6.17 -16.01
N ASN A 15 17.22 7.04 -15.22
CA ASN A 15 17.79 7.56 -13.99
C ASN A 15 17.68 6.52 -12.84
N LYS A 16 18.76 6.29 -12.09
CA LYS A 16 18.77 5.40 -10.90
C LYS A 16 17.81 5.85 -9.76
N GLU A 17 17.20 7.01 -9.94
CA GLU A 17 16.71 7.95 -8.93
C GLU A 17 15.18 7.86 -8.75
N MET A 18 14.47 7.14 -9.61
CA MET A 18 13.01 6.96 -9.54
C MET A 18 12.53 5.87 -8.54
N SER A 19 13.46 5.22 -7.85
CA SER A 19 13.18 4.12 -6.90
C SER A 19 12.80 4.67 -5.52
N GLN A 20 11.76 4.13 -4.90
CA GLN A 20 11.28 4.59 -3.60
C GLN A 20 12.32 4.51 -2.46
N ASP A 21 13.32 3.64 -2.60
CA ASP A 21 14.43 3.43 -1.66
C ASP A 21 15.14 4.74 -1.24
N PHE A 22 15.21 5.72 -2.15
CA PHE A 22 15.85 7.02 -1.91
C PHE A 22 14.93 8.06 -1.25
N LEU A 23 13.61 7.88 -1.39
CA LEU A 23 12.59 8.82 -0.90
C LEU A 23 12.16 8.50 0.54
N ILE A 24 12.04 7.21 0.87
CA ILE A 24 11.64 6.73 2.21
C ILE A 24 12.51 7.33 3.33
N PRO A 25 13.86 7.35 3.23
CA PRO A 25 14.71 7.97 4.25
C PRO A 25 14.49 9.49 4.42
N MET A 26 14.14 10.20 3.35
CA MET A 26 13.89 11.65 3.42
C MET A 26 12.52 11.93 4.06
N ILE A 27 11.49 11.18 3.65
CA ILE A 27 10.13 11.25 4.22
C ILE A 27 10.14 10.97 5.73
N ASN A 28 10.81 9.90 6.16
CA ASN A 28 10.92 9.58 7.58
C ASN A 28 11.58 10.68 8.42
N ARG A 29 12.53 11.43 7.85
CA ARG A 29 13.20 12.56 8.53
C ARG A 29 12.32 13.82 8.56
N ILE A 30 11.47 14.04 7.56
CA ILE A 30 10.44 15.10 7.58
C ILE A 30 9.44 14.83 8.71
N LEU A 31 8.96 13.59 8.82
CA LEU A 31 8.02 13.16 9.87
C LEU A 31 8.66 13.24 11.26
N GLU A 32 9.86 12.68 11.47
CA GLU A 32 10.62 12.75 12.74
C GLU A 32 10.78 14.21 13.20
N LYS A 33 11.24 15.10 12.33
CA LYS A 33 11.47 16.52 12.68
C LYS A 33 10.17 17.28 12.95
N GLY A 34 9.06 16.90 12.31
CA GLY A 34 7.72 17.44 12.61
C GLY A 34 7.13 16.95 13.93
N GLY A 35 7.84 16.08 14.69
CA GLY A 35 7.31 15.42 15.88
C GLY A 35 6.28 14.32 15.56
N VAL A 36 6.14 13.96 14.29
CA VAL A 36 5.12 13.03 13.80
C VAL A 36 5.59 11.60 14.00
N LYS A 37 4.87 10.85 14.84
CA LYS A 37 5.10 9.40 15.07
C LYS A 37 4.55 8.53 13.93
N LEU A 38 4.78 8.93 12.68
CA LEU A 38 4.57 8.11 11.49
C LEU A 38 5.91 7.76 10.86
N THR A 39 6.00 6.57 10.29
CA THR A 39 7.10 6.20 9.40
C THR A 39 6.53 5.61 8.11
N ALA A 40 7.13 6.00 6.99
CA ALA A 40 7.23 5.13 5.83
C ALA A 40 8.06 3.91 6.25
N ASN A 41 7.39 2.78 6.42
CA ASN A 41 8.01 1.51 6.79
C ASN A 41 8.72 0.86 5.61
N ASP A 42 9.50 -0.18 5.89
CA ASP A 42 10.33 -0.87 4.88
C ASP A 42 9.50 -1.64 3.82
N ASP A 43 8.17 -1.75 3.99
CA ASP A 43 7.24 -2.23 2.95
C ASP A 43 7.05 -1.20 1.81
N GLY A 44 7.30 0.09 2.08
CA GLY A 44 7.46 1.14 1.07
C GLY A 44 6.22 1.97 0.71
N ILE A 45 6.48 3.20 0.26
CA ILE A 45 5.51 4.25 -0.12
C ILE A 45 4.88 4.08 -1.52
N CYS A 46 5.05 2.90 -2.13
CA CYS A 46 4.74 2.63 -3.54
C CYS A 46 3.35 3.12 -3.97
N ASN A 47 2.35 2.90 -3.13
CA ASN A 47 0.96 3.26 -3.38
C ASN A 47 0.76 4.77 -3.56
N GLY A 48 1.37 5.59 -2.70
CA GLY A 48 1.32 7.05 -2.82
C GLY A 48 2.02 7.56 -4.08
N LEU A 49 3.17 6.99 -4.42
CA LEU A 49 3.91 7.33 -5.65
C LEU A 49 3.14 6.93 -6.92
N ALA A 50 2.46 5.78 -6.92
CA ALA A 50 1.63 5.34 -8.03
C ALA A 50 0.43 6.28 -8.23
N ALA A 51 -0.28 6.65 -7.16
CA ALA A 51 -1.40 7.60 -7.22
C ALA A 51 -0.97 8.99 -7.74
N VAL A 52 0.17 9.52 -7.26
CA VAL A 52 0.69 10.81 -7.73
C VAL A 52 1.17 10.73 -9.18
N TYR A 53 1.80 9.63 -9.63
CA TYR A 53 2.11 9.45 -11.05
C TYR A 53 0.86 9.46 -11.93
N ILE A 54 -0.23 8.80 -11.51
CA ILE A 54 -1.50 8.78 -12.24
C ILE A 54 -2.05 10.20 -12.48
N LYS A 55 -2.02 11.06 -11.45
CA LYS A 55 -2.35 12.48 -11.57
C LYS A 55 -1.50 13.17 -12.65
N TYR A 56 -0.17 13.06 -12.57
CA TYR A 56 0.72 13.71 -13.53
C TYR A 56 0.54 13.16 -14.95
N ALA A 57 0.37 11.86 -15.12
CA ALA A 57 0.17 11.22 -16.42
C ALA A 57 -1.12 11.70 -17.11
N LEU A 58 -2.25 11.74 -16.40
CA LEU A 58 -3.53 12.24 -16.90
C LEU A 58 -3.55 13.76 -17.21
N GLN A 59 -2.55 14.51 -16.72
CA GLN A 59 -2.31 15.90 -17.10
C GLN A 59 -1.34 16.06 -18.29
N GLY A 60 -0.79 14.96 -18.84
CA GLY A 60 0.29 14.99 -19.83
C GLY A 60 1.67 15.38 -19.25
N LYS A 61 1.82 15.34 -17.92
CA LYS A 61 2.97 15.83 -17.15
C LYS A 61 3.92 14.72 -16.66
N SER A 62 3.94 13.55 -17.30
CA SER A 62 4.83 12.43 -16.95
C SER A 62 6.31 12.80 -16.85
N SER A 63 6.76 13.81 -17.62
CA SER A 63 8.10 14.38 -17.56
C SER A 63 8.35 15.25 -16.32
N GLU A 64 7.38 16.06 -15.90
CA GLU A 64 7.46 16.87 -14.66
C GLU A 64 7.53 15.97 -13.42
N PHE A 65 6.80 14.85 -13.41
CA PHE A 65 6.90 13.83 -12.36
C PHE A 65 8.32 13.27 -12.26
N ALA A 66 8.91 12.87 -13.39
CA ALA A 66 10.28 12.37 -13.42
C ALA A 66 11.31 13.44 -12.99
N ALA A 67 11.12 14.70 -13.41
CA ALA A 67 11.95 15.82 -12.99
C ALA A 67 11.86 16.08 -11.47
N MET A 68 10.67 15.95 -10.88
CA MET A 68 10.45 16.08 -9.43
C MET A 68 11.24 15.02 -8.64
N LEU A 69 11.17 13.75 -9.06
CA LEU A 69 11.94 12.67 -8.41
C LEU A 69 13.45 12.91 -8.50
N ASN A 70 13.94 13.34 -9.67
CA ASN A 70 15.35 13.69 -9.86
C ASN A 70 15.76 14.85 -8.95
N ALA A 71 14.95 15.91 -8.85
CA ALA A 71 15.24 17.10 -8.05
C ALA A 71 15.32 16.80 -6.54
N ILE A 72 14.43 15.94 -6.02
CA ILE A 72 14.48 15.48 -4.61
C ILE A 72 15.79 14.74 -4.34
N ASN A 73 16.17 13.80 -5.21
CA ASN A 73 17.42 13.06 -5.07
C ASN A 73 18.65 13.97 -5.21
N GLN A 74 18.68 14.87 -6.21
CA GLN A 74 19.81 15.79 -6.43
C GLN A 74 20.01 16.73 -5.24
N ARG A 75 18.95 17.35 -4.69
CA ARG A 75 19.09 18.19 -3.49
C ARG A 75 19.48 17.40 -2.25
N GLY A 76 18.98 16.17 -2.10
CA GLY A 76 19.42 15.25 -1.05
C GLY A 76 20.92 14.96 -1.11
N GLN A 77 21.44 14.64 -2.30
CA GLN A 77 22.87 14.37 -2.52
C GLN A 77 23.73 15.62 -2.35
N GLN A 78 23.35 16.75 -2.98
CA GLN A 78 24.09 18.01 -2.91
C GLN A 78 24.31 18.45 -1.46
N ALA A 79 23.25 18.48 -0.66
CA ALA A 79 23.35 18.97 0.71
C ALA A 79 24.09 18.01 1.65
N ILE A 80 24.04 16.69 1.40
CA ILE A 80 24.92 15.72 2.10
C ILE A 80 26.40 16.06 1.85
N MET A 81 26.77 16.46 0.62
CA MET A 81 28.16 16.83 0.29
C MET A 81 28.56 18.19 0.86
N GLU A 82 27.69 19.21 0.73
CA GLU A 82 27.88 20.54 1.35
C GLU A 82 28.10 20.43 2.87
N GLY A 83 27.38 19.52 3.54
CA GLY A 83 27.53 19.25 4.97
C GLY A 83 28.85 18.58 5.39
N ILE A 84 29.64 18.09 4.44
CA ILE A 84 30.88 17.32 4.67
C ILE A 84 32.13 18.14 4.26
N ASN A 85 31.96 19.35 3.72
CA ASN A 85 32.99 20.15 3.03
C ASN A 85 33.58 19.48 1.77
N GLU A 86 32.87 18.55 1.14
CA GLU A 86 33.20 18.13 -0.22
C GLU A 86 32.47 19.05 -1.22
N SER A 87 33.22 19.65 -2.16
CA SER A 87 32.63 20.54 -3.17
C SER A 87 31.54 19.82 -3.96
N PRO A 88 30.36 20.44 -4.18
CA PRO A 88 29.26 19.78 -4.88
C PRO A 88 29.67 19.40 -6.31
N PRO A 89 29.13 18.30 -6.86
CA PRO A 89 29.36 17.92 -8.25
C PRO A 89 28.79 19.01 -9.17
N PRO A 90 29.42 19.29 -10.33
CA PRO A 90 28.96 20.33 -11.24
C PRO A 90 27.53 20.03 -11.73
N SER A 91 26.59 20.94 -11.41
CA SER A 91 25.19 20.85 -11.82
C SER A 91 25.10 20.82 -13.35
N THR A 92 24.58 19.72 -13.89
CA THR A 92 24.65 19.38 -15.33
C THR A 92 23.28 19.25 -15.97
N SER A 93 22.36 20.13 -15.59
CA SER A 93 21.12 20.40 -16.31
C SER A 93 20.58 21.80 -15.99
N SER A 94 20.66 22.72 -16.96
CA SER A 94 19.70 23.82 -17.04
C SER A 94 18.38 23.25 -17.56
N ASP A 95 17.29 23.46 -16.81
CA ASP A 95 15.98 23.94 -17.29
C ASP A 95 14.90 23.61 -16.23
N SER A 96 14.10 24.62 -15.87
CA SER A 96 13.14 24.65 -14.76
C SER A 96 13.74 24.40 -13.36
N GLU A 97 13.92 25.48 -12.59
CA GLU A 97 14.33 25.41 -11.18
C GLU A 97 13.12 25.07 -10.29
N ILE A 98 12.85 23.76 -10.12
CA ILE A 98 11.78 23.24 -9.25
C ILE A 98 11.97 23.78 -7.82
N SER A 99 10.99 24.45 -7.24
CA SER A 99 11.17 25.10 -5.93
C SER A 99 11.15 24.11 -4.76
N ASP A 100 11.70 24.49 -3.60
CA ASP A 100 11.54 23.70 -2.37
C ASP A 100 10.06 23.57 -1.96
N SER A 101 9.20 24.54 -2.32
CA SER A 101 7.76 24.48 -2.09
C SER A 101 7.10 23.38 -2.93
N ASP A 102 7.54 23.20 -4.18
CA ASP A 102 7.02 22.15 -5.06
C ASP A 102 7.47 20.75 -4.61
N ILE A 103 8.72 20.62 -4.16
CA ILE A 103 9.23 19.38 -3.54
C ILE A 103 8.44 19.04 -2.27
N ASN A 104 8.21 20.02 -1.38
CA ASN A 104 7.41 19.81 -0.18
C ASN A 104 5.99 19.35 -0.56
N ARG A 105 5.30 20.06 -1.46
CA ARG A 105 3.96 19.72 -1.96
C ARG A 105 3.90 18.30 -2.54
N PHE A 106 4.86 17.92 -3.37
CA PHE A 106 4.93 16.57 -3.94
C PHE A 106 5.07 15.50 -2.85
N ILE A 107 6.00 15.69 -1.90
CA ILE A 107 6.20 14.76 -0.78
C ILE A 107 4.94 14.65 0.08
N GLN A 108 4.26 15.77 0.32
CA GLN A 108 3.03 15.84 1.10
C GLN A 108 1.88 15.09 0.43
N GLU A 109 1.69 15.23 -0.89
CA GLU A 109 0.73 14.44 -1.66
C GLU A 109 1.04 12.93 -1.60
N VAL A 110 2.32 12.54 -1.76
CA VAL A 110 2.75 11.13 -1.67
C VAL A 110 2.48 10.53 -0.29
N VAL A 111 2.78 11.27 0.80
CA VAL A 111 2.54 10.81 2.18
C VAL A 111 1.04 10.68 2.46
N PHE A 112 0.22 11.65 2.04
CA PHE A 112 -1.23 11.60 2.21
C PHE A 112 -1.86 10.40 1.48
N CYS A 113 -1.41 10.13 0.25
CA CYS A 113 -1.88 8.97 -0.53
C CYS A 113 -1.36 7.62 0.00
N PHE A 114 -0.25 7.60 0.75
CA PHE A 114 0.34 6.38 1.32
C PHE A 114 -0.20 5.99 2.71
N LEU A 115 -0.47 6.95 3.60
CA LEU A 115 -1.06 6.69 4.93
C LEU A 115 -2.43 7.36 5.13
N PRO A 116 -3.40 7.20 4.20
CA PRO A 116 -4.66 7.92 4.28
C PRO A 116 -5.51 7.53 5.49
N ASP A 117 -5.39 6.29 5.99
CA ASP A 117 -6.06 5.85 7.21
C ASP A 117 -5.48 6.49 8.49
N GLU A 118 -4.31 7.11 8.45
CA GLU A 118 -3.74 7.89 9.56
C GLU A 118 -4.24 9.34 9.62
N PHE A 119 -4.85 9.83 8.53
CA PHE A 119 -5.40 11.17 8.40
C PHE A 119 -6.94 11.20 8.35
N ASN A 120 -7.56 10.10 7.91
CA ASN A 120 -9.00 9.88 8.02
C ASN A 120 -9.26 8.36 8.07
N LYS A 121 -9.76 7.87 9.21
CA LYS A 121 -10.05 6.44 9.43
C LYS A 121 -11.19 5.88 8.54
N GLN A 122 -11.87 6.71 7.75
CA GLN A 122 -12.75 6.27 6.67
C GLN A 122 -12.01 5.78 5.43
N LEU A 123 -10.84 6.36 5.15
CA LEU A 123 -10.01 6.08 3.99
C LEU A 123 -9.05 4.92 4.25
N SER A 124 -8.48 4.38 3.19
CA SER A 124 -7.54 3.26 3.20
C SER A 124 -6.59 3.35 2.02
N GLN A 125 -5.54 2.53 2.00
CA GLN A 125 -4.56 2.57 0.92
C GLN A 125 -5.11 2.27 -0.48
N VAL A 126 -6.26 1.59 -0.62
CA VAL A 126 -6.89 1.41 -1.94
C VAL A 126 -7.54 2.70 -2.48
N ASP A 127 -7.74 3.72 -1.64
CA ASP A 127 -8.35 4.99 -2.03
C ASP A 127 -7.35 6.01 -2.59
N ALA A 128 -6.04 5.71 -2.57
CA ALA A 128 -4.96 6.65 -2.87
C ALA A 128 -5.18 7.47 -4.17
N VAL A 129 -5.67 6.83 -5.23
CA VAL A 129 -5.95 7.47 -6.53
C VAL A 129 -7.16 8.44 -6.51
N HIS A 130 -8.03 8.35 -5.50
CA HIS A 130 -9.17 9.25 -5.27
C HIS A 130 -8.82 10.42 -4.33
N LEU A 131 -7.57 10.49 -3.86
CA LEU A 131 -7.05 11.54 -2.97
C LEU A 131 -6.21 12.59 -3.71
N VAL A 132 -5.69 12.22 -4.89
CA VAL A 132 -5.06 13.18 -5.81
C VAL A 132 -6.12 14.01 -6.55
N THR A 133 -5.81 15.28 -6.77
CA THR A 133 -6.63 16.21 -7.53
C THR A 133 -5.85 16.86 -8.68
N VAL A 134 -6.58 17.16 -9.76
CA VAL A 134 -6.09 17.86 -10.95
C VAL A 134 -6.80 19.21 -11.10
N PRO A 135 -6.13 20.27 -11.56
CA PRO A 135 -6.75 21.55 -11.84
C PRO A 135 -7.70 21.45 -13.04
N VAL A 136 -8.88 22.04 -12.90
CA VAL A 136 -9.95 22.06 -13.91
C VAL A 136 -10.41 23.48 -14.13
N GLU A 137 -10.29 23.95 -15.38
CA GLU A 137 -10.76 25.29 -15.76
C GLU A 137 -12.29 25.32 -15.86
N LYS A 138 -12.90 26.11 -14.98
CA LYS A 138 -14.32 26.46 -15.02
C LYS A 138 -14.50 27.88 -15.51
N HIS A 139 -15.63 28.12 -16.18
CA HIS A 139 -16.06 29.44 -16.61
C HIS A 139 -17.23 29.86 -15.71
N ILE A 140 -17.04 30.93 -14.94
CA ILE A 140 -18.03 31.46 -14.00
C ILE A 140 -18.54 32.79 -14.56
N GLU A 141 -19.83 32.89 -14.85
CA GLU A 141 -20.49 34.14 -15.21
C GLU A 141 -20.79 34.92 -13.92
N ASN A 142 -20.25 36.14 -13.82
CA ASN A 142 -20.42 37.00 -12.66
C ASN A 142 -21.73 37.81 -12.75
N PRO A 143 -22.24 38.38 -11.65
CA PRO A 143 -23.50 39.14 -11.65
C PRO A 143 -23.56 40.38 -12.54
N ASP A 144 -22.44 40.79 -13.13
CA ASP A 144 -22.30 41.87 -14.11
C ASP A 144 -22.24 41.38 -15.57
N GLY A 145 -22.32 40.06 -15.80
CA GLY A 145 -22.22 39.42 -17.12
C GLY A 145 -20.79 39.10 -17.57
N ASN A 146 -19.76 39.38 -16.75
CA ASN A 146 -18.38 39.04 -17.10
C ASN A 146 -18.07 37.57 -16.80
N VAL A 147 -17.51 36.83 -17.76
CA VAL A 147 -17.07 35.45 -17.55
C VAL A 147 -15.62 35.42 -17.06
N THR A 148 -15.39 34.93 -15.84
CA THR A 148 -14.06 34.64 -15.30
C THR A 148 -13.72 33.18 -15.46
N GLN A 149 -12.47 32.89 -15.87
CA GLN A 149 -11.90 31.55 -15.78
C GLN A 149 -11.33 31.33 -14.37
N VAL A 150 -11.65 30.18 -13.76
CA VAL A 150 -11.16 29.78 -12.43
C VAL A 150 -10.71 28.32 -12.50
N SER A 151 -9.46 28.08 -12.09
CA SER A 151 -8.88 26.75 -12.01
C SER A 151 -9.16 26.14 -10.64
N GLU A 152 -10.02 25.12 -10.58
CA GLU A 152 -10.40 24.44 -9.33
C GLU A 152 -9.82 23.02 -9.26
N PRO A 153 -9.33 22.55 -8.09
CA PRO A 153 -8.91 21.16 -7.93
C PRO A 153 -10.11 20.22 -7.95
N GLN A 154 -10.12 19.25 -8.86
CA GLN A 154 -11.11 18.18 -8.92
C GLN A 154 -10.46 16.80 -8.78
N LYS A 155 -11.18 15.87 -8.15
CA LYS A 155 -10.76 14.47 -8.04
C LYS A 155 -10.83 13.77 -9.40
N LEU A 156 -10.00 12.76 -9.60
CA LEU A 156 -10.07 11.90 -10.77
C LEU A 156 -11.39 11.10 -10.76
N GLN A 157 -11.97 10.88 -11.94
CA GLN A 157 -13.16 10.03 -12.07
C GLN A 157 -12.75 8.56 -12.19
N SER A 158 -13.35 7.67 -11.40
CA SER A 158 -13.25 6.22 -11.61
C SER A 158 -14.26 5.82 -12.69
N VAL A 159 -13.79 5.11 -13.72
CA VAL A 159 -14.60 4.73 -14.89
C VAL A 159 -14.76 3.21 -15.03
N TYR A 160 -13.88 2.42 -14.43
CA TYR A 160 -14.03 0.95 -14.36
C TYR A 160 -13.21 0.36 -13.20
N LYS A 161 -13.77 -0.62 -12.48
CA LYS A 161 -13.10 -1.33 -11.38
C LYS A 161 -13.07 -2.83 -11.66
N LEU A 162 -11.98 -3.49 -11.27
CA LEU A 162 -11.80 -4.93 -11.39
C LEU A 162 -10.95 -5.50 -10.24
N GLY A 163 -11.59 -6.28 -9.36
CA GLY A 163 -10.89 -7.08 -8.35
C GLY A 163 -10.91 -8.56 -8.71
N LEU A 164 -9.75 -9.16 -8.98
CA LEU A 164 -9.68 -10.49 -9.61
C LEU A 164 -8.42 -11.28 -9.24
N VAL A 165 -8.55 -12.61 -9.19
CA VAL A 165 -7.43 -13.57 -9.21
C VAL A 165 -7.44 -14.32 -10.54
N ALA A 166 -6.36 -14.27 -11.31
CA ALA A 166 -6.29 -14.96 -12.60
C ALA A 166 -4.87 -15.37 -13.00
N GLU A 167 -4.80 -16.35 -13.90
CA GLU A 167 -3.54 -16.76 -14.54
C GLU A 167 -3.06 -15.75 -15.59
N LYS A 168 -1.76 -15.77 -15.80
CA LYS A 168 -1.01 -14.95 -16.76
C LYS A 168 -1.72 -14.74 -18.11
N GLY A 169 -2.08 -15.82 -18.80
CA GLY A 169 -2.72 -15.77 -20.13
C GLY A 169 -4.14 -15.20 -20.16
N ALA A 170 -4.85 -15.18 -19.02
CA ALA A 170 -6.13 -14.49 -18.89
C ALA A 170 -5.91 -12.97 -18.68
N TRP A 171 -4.96 -12.60 -17.82
CA TRP A 171 -4.57 -11.20 -17.59
C TRP A 171 -4.14 -10.50 -18.88
N LYS A 172 -3.34 -11.15 -19.75
CA LYS A 172 -3.01 -10.60 -21.09
C LYS A 172 -4.23 -10.23 -21.94
N GLN A 173 -5.32 -11.00 -21.84
CA GLN A 173 -6.55 -10.75 -22.61
C GLN A 173 -7.40 -9.66 -21.97
N ILE A 174 -7.46 -9.62 -20.64
CA ILE A 174 -8.14 -8.59 -19.85
C ILE A 174 -7.49 -7.22 -20.07
N PHE A 175 -6.16 -7.11 -19.92
CA PHE A 175 -5.44 -5.85 -20.16
C PHE A 175 -5.61 -5.36 -21.60
N ASN A 176 -5.66 -6.25 -22.60
CA ASN A 176 -5.92 -5.86 -23.98
C ASN A 176 -7.36 -5.36 -24.22
N LYS A 177 -8.31 -5.68 -23.33
CA LYS A 177 -9.70 -5.22 -23.40
C LYS A 177 -10.00 -4.02 -22.50
N MET A 178 -9.22 -3.77 -21.44
CA MET A 178 -9.33 -2.58 -20.59
C MET A 178 -8.59 -1.35 -21.16
N ARG A 179 -7.95 -1.49 -22.32
CA ARG A 179 -7.01 -0.54 -22.94
C ARG A 179 -7.69 0.70 -23.54
N ALA A 180 -8.35 1.48 -22.70
CA ALA A 180 -8.98 2.76 -23.03
C ALA A 180 -7.93 3.89 -23.08
N PRO A 181 -7.72 4.58 -24.22
CA PRO A 181 -6.85 5.76 -24.29
C PRO A 181 -7.30 6.88 -23.35
N ASP A 182 -6.36 7.73 -22.93
CA ASP A 182 -6.57 8.82 -21.95
C ASP A 182 -7.14 8.35 -20.59
N THR A 183 -6.85 7.09 -20.23
CA THR A 183 -7.10 6.54 -18.88
C THR A 183 -5.80 6.15 -18.21
N ALA A 184 -5.81 6.07 -16.88
CA ALA A 184 -4.70 5.55 -16.09
C ALA A 184 -5.21 4.64 -14.98
N TRP A 185 -4.48 3.57 -14.70
CA TRP A 185 -4.91 2.52 -13.79
C TRP A 185 -4.04 2.53 -12.55
N HIS A 186 -4.69 2.54 -11.38
CA HIS A 186 -4.06 2.11 -10.14
C HIS A 186 -4.12 0.58 -10.09
N VAL A 187 -2.97 -0.09 -9.99
CA VAL A 187 -2.86 -1.55 -9.99
C VAL A 187 -2.17 -2.01 -8.71
N GLY A 188 -2.97 -2.48 -7.75
CA GLY A 188 -2.52 -2.96 -6.45
C GLY A 188 -2.49 -4.49 -6.34
N SER A 189 -1.56 -5.02 -5.54
CA SER A 189 -1.57 -6.37 -4.96
C SER A 189 -1.96 -6.32 -3.47
N LEU A 190 -1.55 -7.31 -2.67
CA LEU A 190 -1.67 -7.22 -1.20
C LEU A 190 -0.59 -6.35 -0.54
N ASP A 191 0.56 -6.16 -1.19
CA ASP A 191 1.79 -5.65 -0.59
C ASP A 191 2.58 -4.67 -1.47
N HIS A 192 2.20 -4.47 -2.75
CA HIS A 192 2.82 -3.50 -3.66
C HIS A 192 1.79 -2.87 -4.60
N ALA A 193 2.09 -1.71 -5.16
CA ALA A 193 1.23 -0.99 -6.10
C ALA A 193 2.05 -0.32 -7.22
N VAL A 194 1.50 -0.35 -8.43
CA VAL A 194 2.07 0.29 -9.63
C VAL A 194 0.99 1.07 -10.39
N ALA A 195 1.43 1.95 -11.27
CA ALA A 195 0.54 2.73 -12.13
C ALA A 195 0.73 2.38 -13.61
N VAL A 196 -0.37 2.35 -14.36
CA VAL A 196 -0.39 2.07 -15.81
C VAL A 196 -1.20 3.16 -16.51
N HIS A 197 -0.52 4.12 -17.13
CA HIS A 197 -1.17 5.09 -18.03
C HIS A 197 -1.36 4.46 -19.42
N VAL A 198 -2.55 4.63 -19.99
CA VAL A 198 -2.87 4.23 -21.37
C VAL A 198 -2.94 5.50 -22.22
N ASN A 199 -1.85 5.78 -22.92
CA ASN A 199 -1.69 7.06 -23.62
C ASN A 199 -2.59 7.17 -24.87
N LYS A 200 -2.51 8.30 -25.60
CA LYS A 200 -3.37 8.60 -26.76
C LYS A 200 -3.20 7.65 -27.95
N GLU A 201 -2.01 7.07 -28.11
CA GLU A 201 -1.75 6.02 -29.10
C GLU A 201 -2.11 4.62 -28.55
N GLY A 202 -2.69 4.55 -27.35
CA GLY A 202 -3.03 3.33 -26.62
C GLY A 202 -1.83 2.61 -26.01
N ASN A 203 -0.64 3.20 -25.94
CA ASN A 203 0.53 2.53 -25.35
C ASN A 203 0.41 2.46 -23.82
N PHE A 204 0.95 1.40 -23.21
CA PHE A 204 1.03 1.32 -21.76
C PHE A 204 2.32 2.00 -21.28
N GLU A 205 2.19 3.13 -20.59
CA GLU A 205 3.25 3.80 -19.85
C GLU A 205 3.16 3.36 -18.38
N VAL A 206 4.13 2.58 -17.92
CA VAL A 206 4.07 1.87 -16.63
C VAL A 206 5.11 2.42 -15.68
N TYR A 207 4.65 2.98 -14.56
CA TYR A 207 5.49 3.39 -13.45
C TYR A 207 5.35 2.41 -12.29
N ASP A 208 6.47 1.78 -11.95
CA ASP A 208 6.64 0.93 -10.78
C ASP A 208 7.62 1.63 -9.82
N PRO A 209 7.18 2.02 -8.60
CA PRO A 209 8.04 2.64 -7.59
C PRO A 209 9.25 1.80 -7.16
N ASN A 210 9.23 0.49 -7.41
CA ASN A 210 10.36 -0.42 -7.26
C ASN A 210 11.15 -0.56 -8.58
N TYR A 211 11.16 0.47 -9.44
CA TYR A 211 11.87 0.46 -10.72
C TYR A 211 12.41 1.84 -11.14
N ARG A 212 13.56 1.81 -11.82
CA ARG A 212 14.38 2.98 -12.15
C ARG A 212 14.04 3.61 -13.51
N LYS A 213 12.79 3.44 -13.97
CA LYS A 213 12.25 4.04 -15.20
C LYS A 213 10.74 3.80 -15.33
N ILE A 214 10.07 4.72 -16.01
CA ILE A 214 8.77 4.46 -16.66
C ILE A 214 9.05 3.55 -17.87
N ALA A 215 8.37 2.40 -17.94
CA ALA A 215 8.46 1.47 -19.07
C ALA A 215 7.36 1.79 -20.09
N VAL A 216 7.65 1.67 -21.40
CA VAL A 216 6.63 1.87 -22.45
C VAL A 216 6.44 0.58 -23.24
N PHE A 217 5.22 0.05 -23.23
CA PHE A 217 4.84 -1.16 -23.96
C PHE A 217 3.89 -0.83 -25.10
N LYS A 218 4.26 -1.27 -26.30
CA LYS A 218 3.53 -1.02 -27.55
C LYS A 218 3.51 -2.25 -28.46
N ASP A 219 2.56 -2.28 -29.37
CA ASP A 219 2.48 -3.34 -30.39
C ASP A 219 3.51 -3.13 -31.51
N GLY A 220 3.59 -4.07 -32.45
CA GLY A 220 4.59 -4.03 -33.52
C GLY A 220 6.02 -4.38 -33.06
N HIS A 221 6.18 -5.02 -31.90
CA HIS A 221 7.47 -5.61 -31.51
C HIS A 221 7.90 -6.69 -32.53
N PRO A 222 9.21 -6.88 -32.81
CA PRO A 222 9.68 -7.84 -33.83
C PRO A 222 9.34 -9.32 -33.57
N LYS A 223 8.78 -9.63 -32.40
CA LYS A 223 8.24 -10.93 -32.00
C LYS A 223 6.70 -10.83 -32.01
N PRO A 224 5.99 -11.44 -32.98
CA PRO A 224 4.54 -11.26 -33.13
C PRO A 224 3.70 -11.61 -31.88
N GLU A 225 4.18 -12.51 -31.05
CA GLU A 225 3.57 -12.91 -29.77
C GLU A 225 3.61 -11.81 -28.69
N SER A 226 4.46 -10.80 -28.86
CA SER A 226 4.81 -9.76 -27.88
C SER A 226 3.97 -8.48 -28.01
N THR A 227 2.64 -8.60 -27.99
CA THR A 227 1.73 -7.44 -27.93
C THR A 227 1.97 -6.55 -26.70
N ALA A 228 1.51 -5.30 -26.72
CA ALA A 228 1.64 -4.36 -25.60
C ALA A 228 1.07 -4.94 -24.29
N ALA A 229 -0.12 -5.55 -24.37
CA ALA A 229 -0.76 -6.21 -23.23
C ALA A 229 -0.01 -7.48 -22.78
N GLY A 230 0.72 -8.15 -23.68
CA GLY A 230 1.63 -9.24 -23.35
C GLY A 230 2.90 -8.77 -22.63
N GLN A 231 3.45 -7.62 -23.02
CA GLN A 231 4.59 -7.01 -22.32
C GLN A 231 4.19 -6.53 -20.92
N LEU A 232 3.02 -5.87 -20.79
CA LEU A 232 2.43 -5.50 -19.50
C LEU A 232 2.21 -6.73 -18.61
N GLU A 233 1.58 -7.79 -19.15
CA GLU A 233 1.40 -9.07 -18.46
C GLU A 233 2.71 -9.66 -17.96
N ASN A 234 3.77 -9.67 -18.78
CA ASN A 234 5.09 -10.17 -18.36
C ASN A 234 5.75 -9.27 -17.30
N PHE A 235 5.55 -7.95 -17.38
CA PHE A 235 6.09 -7.00 -16.40
C PHE A 235 5.41 -7.14 -15.04
N LEU A 236 4.08 -7.06 -15.00
CA LEU A 236 3.29 -7.21 -13.77
C LEU A 236 3.49 -8.59 -13.15
N PHE A 237 3.61 -9.64 -13.96
CA PHE A 237 3.92 -10.99 -13.46
C PHE A 237 5.30 -11.07 -12.80
N ARG A 238 6.33 -10.38 -13.31
CA ARG A 238 7.64 -10.30 -12.63
C ARG A 238 7.60 -9.52 -11.29
N ARG A 239 6.47 -8.90 -10.92
CA ARG A 239 6.30 -8.09 -9.70
C ARG A 239 5.24 -8.63 -8.72
N PHE A 240 4.17 -9.23 -9.23
CA PHE A 240 3.00 -9.66 -8.47
C PHE A 240 2.70 -11.16 -8.58
N ALA A 241 3.44 -11.93 -9.38
CA ALA A 241 3.22 -13.37 -9.45
C ALA A 241 3.66 -14.07 -8.17
N MET A 242 2.82 -15.00 -7.75
CA MET A 242 3.09 -15.88 -6.62
C MET A 242 3.42 -17.29 -7.13
N GLU A 243 3.68 -18.21 -6.20
CA GLU A 243 4.20 -19.57 -6.47
C GLU A 243 3.37 -20.40 -7.49
N THR A 244 2.14 -19.97 -7.79
CA THR A 244 1.09 -20.70 -8.51
C THR A 244 0.83 -20.23 -9.95
N ASN A 245 1.69 -19.38 -10.54
CA ASN A 245 1.48 -18.78 -11.88
C ASN A 245 0.20 -17.90 -12.00
N LYS A 246 -0.36 -17.50 -10.85
CA LYS A 246 -1.51 -16.59 -10.74
C LYS A 246 -1.06 -15.24 -10.18
N MET A 247 -1.77 -14.18 -10.60
CA MET A 247 -1.70 -12.85 -10.00
C MET A 247 -3.09 -12.51 -9.48
N ALA A 248 -3.15 -11.93 -8.28
CA ALA A 248 -4.32 -11.23 -7.79
C ALA A 248 -4.07 -9.74 -7.86
N LEU A 249 -4.96 -9.01 -8.53
CA LEU A 249 -4.85 -7.58 -8.74
C LEU A 249 -6.18 -6.91 -8.41
N THR A 250 -6.10 -5.78 -7.73
CA THR A 250 -7.15 -4.76 -7.68
C THR A 250 -6.79 -3.68 -8.68
N ILE A 251 -7.69 -3.39 -9.62
CA ILE A 251 -7.50 -2.35 -10.64
C ILE A 251 -8.61 -1.32 -10.55
N ASP A 252 -8.24 -0.06 -10.36
CA ASP A 252 -9.13 1.10 -10.49
C ASP A 252 -8.68 1.90 -11.72
N VAL A 253 -9.49 1.88 -12.78
CA VAL A 253 -9.28 2.65 -14.00
C VAL A 253 -9.90 4.03 -13.77
N VAL A 254 -9.04 5.05 -13.78
CA VAL A 254 -9.44 6.46 -13.62
C VAL A 254 -9.13 7.27 -14.87
N ALA A 255 -9.81 8.41 -15.01
CA ALA A 255 -9.58 9.38 -16.06
C ALA A 255 -9.59 10.82 -15.50
N HIS A 256 -9.12 11.77 -16.31
CA HIS A 256 -9.26 13.20 -16.01
C HIS A 256 -10.76 13.55 -15.89
N PRO A 257 -11.22 14.34 -14.92
CA PRO A 257 -12.65 14.60 -14.67
C PRO A 257 -13.39 15.31 -15.81
N GLN A 258 -12.68 15.95 -16.75
CA GLN A 258 -13.25 16.52 -17.97
C GLN A 258 -13.19 15.58 -19.20
N ALA A 259 -12.65 14.36 -19.08
CA ALA A 259 -12.54 13.42 -20.18
C ALA A 259 -13.86 12.69 -20.44
N ALA A 260 -14.30 12.66 -21.71
CA ALA A 260 -15.42 11.83 -22.15
C ALA A 260 -14.90 10.45 -22.59
N ILE A 261 -15.03 9.45 -21.71
CA ILE A 261 -14.55 8.09 -21.98
C ILE A 261 -15.61 7.27 -22.73
N ASP A 262 -15.65 7.43 -24.05
CA ASP A 262 -16.42 6.55 -24.96
C ASP A 262 -15.64 5.24 -25.19
N PHE A 263 -15.65 4.35 -24.19
CA PHE A 263 -14.95 3.07 -24.25
C PHE A 263 -15.77 1.93 -23.64
N ASN A 264 -15.94 0.86 -24.41
CA ASN A 264 -16.63 -0.35 -23.98
C ASN A 264 -15.66 -1.29 -23.22
N PHE A 265 -15.57 -1.10 -21.91
CA PHE A 265 -14.85 -1.98 -20.99
C PHE A 265 -15.37 -3.44 -21.04
N PRO A 266 -14.54 -4.45 -20.70
CA PRO A 266 -14.95 -5.85 -20.77
C PRO A 266 -16.04 -6.18 -19.74
N ASP A 267 -17.17 -6.73 -20.23
CA ASP A 267 -18.24 -7.24 -19.38
C ASP A 267 -17.75 -8.33 -18.41
N LYS A 268 -18.03 -8.15 -17.11
CA LYS A 268 -17.49 -9.01 -16.05
C LYS A 268 -18.06 -10.42 -16.09
N ALA A 269 -19.34 -10.57 -16.46
CA ALA A 269 -20.00 -11.87 -16.52
C ALA A 269 -19.52 -12.69 -17.73
N SER A 270 -19.79 -12.22 -18.95
CA SER A 270 -19.59 -12.98 -20.19
C SER A 270 -18.16 -12.94 -20.73
N PHE A 271 -17.40 -11.86 -20.48
CA PHE A 271 -16.00 -11.78 -20.92
C PHE A 271 -15.00 -12.18 -19.85
N ILE A 272 -15.17 -11.82 -18.57
CA ILE A 272 -14.20 -12.19 -17.53
C ILE A 272 -14.53 -13.57 -16.93
N ILE A 273 -15.63 -13.69 -16.19
CA ILE A 273 -15.97 -14.90 -15.44
C ILE A 273 -16.16 -16.10 -16.36
N ASP A 274 -17.00 -16.00 -17.40
CA ASP A 274 -17.27 -17.15 -18.27
C ASP A 274 -16.05 -17.61 -19.09
N ASN A 275 -15.06 -16.74 -19.36
CA ASN A 275 -13.78 -17.16 -19.96
C ASN A 275 -12.82 -17.78 -18.94
N LEU A 276 -12.86 -17.35 -17.68
CA LEU A 276 -12.09 -17.98 -16.59
C LEU A 276 -12.67 -19.36 -16.27
N SER A 277 -13.96 -19.46 -15.92
CA SER A 277 -14.61 -20.71 -15.54
C SER A 277 -14.58 -21.78 -16.64
N ARG A 278 -14.60 -21.38 -17.93
CA ARG A 278 -14.45 -22.32 -19.07
C ARG A 278 -13.03 -22.89 -19.22
N ARG A 279 -12.00 -22.19 -18.74
CA ARG A 279 -10.61 -22.65 -18.76
C ARG A 279 -10.20 -23.35 -17.46
N TYR A 280 -10.78 -22.91 -16.34
CA TYR A 280 -10.42 -23.26 -14.98
C TYR A 280 -11.71 -23.41 -14.15
N PRO A 281 -12.35 -24.59 -14.10
CA PRO A 281 -13.66 -24.76 -13.46
C PRO A 281 -13.69 -24.35 -11.97
N ASP A 282 -12.60 -24.59 -11.25
CA ASP A 282 -12.48 -24.36 -9.80
C ASP A 282 -12.08 -22.91 -9.42
N VAL A 283 -11.84 -22.04 -10.40
CA VAL A 283 -11.30 -20.67 -10.25
C VAL A 283 -12.06 -19.77 -9.27
N LYS A 284 -13.34 -20.08 -9.02
CA LYS A 284 -14.20 -19.37 -8.06
C LYS A 284 -13.77 -19.55 -6.60
N ASN A 285 -13.07 -20.64 -6.28
CA ASN A 285 -12.58 -20.99 -4.95
C ASN A 285 -11.04 -21.01 -4.89
N ASP A 286 -10.35 -20.43 -5.89
CA ASP A 286 -8.91 -20.22 -5.85
C ASP A 286 -8.53 -19.37 -4.62
N ALA A 287 -7.85 -19.99 -3.66
CA ALA A 287 -7.26 -19.33 -2.51
C ALA A 287 -5.74 -19.34 -2.64
N LEU A 288 -5.15 -18.15 -2.60
CA LEU A 288 -3.70 -17.92 -2.64
C LEU A 288 -3.26 -17.27 -1.32
N LYS A 289 -1.95 -17.23 -1.06
CA LYS A 289 -1.35 -16.63 0.13
C LYS A 289 -0.18 -15.74 -0.25
N ASN A 290 0.01 -14.61 0.44
CA ASN A 290 1.15 -13.72 0.19
C ASN A 290 2.42 -14.18 0.90
N SER A 291 3.50 -13.42 0.68
CA SER A 291 4.79 -13.51 1.38
C SER A 291 4.68 -13.59 2.92
N LYS A 292 3.64 -12.97 3.49
CA LYS A 292 3.31 -12.92 4.92
C LYS A 292 2.24 -13.96 5.32
N GLY A 293 1.91 -14.91 4.45
CA GLY A 293 0.96 -16.01 4.67
C GLY A 293 -0.54 -15.65 4.62
N ALA A 294 -0.87 -14.36 4.42
CA ALA A 294 -2.25 -13.88 4.44
C ALA A 294 -3.04 -14.37 3.21
N PRO A 295 -4.24 -14.93 3.38
CA PRO A 295 -5.02 -15.50 2.29
C PRO A 295 -5.72 -14.43 1.44
N TYR A 296 -5.95 -14.73 0.17
CA TYR A 296 -6.79 -13.95 -0.74
C TYR A 296 -7.42 -14.84 -1.83
N ASN A 297 -8.58 -14.43 -2.32
CA ASN A 297 -9.38 -15.14 -3.32
C ASN A 297 -10.18 -14.13 -4.18
N GLN A 298 -11.00 -14.63 -5.11
CA GLN A 298 -11.82 -13.80 -6.00
C GLN A 298 -12.67 -12.76 -5.24
N LEU A 299 -13.41 -13.22 -4.22
CA LEU A 299 -14.30 -12.39 -3.40
C LEU A 299 -13.50 -11.32 -2.65
N ALA A 300 -12.34 -11.66 -2.09
CA ALA A 300 -11.50 -10.72 -1.37
C ALA A 300 -10.99 -9.60 -2.29
N MET A 301 -10.50 -9.93 -3.49
CA MET A 301 -10.01 -8.90 -4.42
C MET A 301 -11.13 -7.98 -4.91
N ALA A 302 -12.31 -8.51 -5.22
CA ALA A 302 -13.49 -7.71 -5.55
C ALA A 302 -13.92 -6.80 -4.39
N ALA A 303 -14.00 -7.37 -3.17
CA ALA A 303 -14.39 -6.65 -1.98
C ALA A 303 -13.47 -5.46 -1.67
N ARG A 304 -12.13 -5.64 -1.79
CA ARG A 304 -11.14 -4.61 -1.45
C ARG A 304 -11.28 -3.28 -2.19
N ILE A 305 -11.94 -3.22 -3.35
CA ILE A 305 -12.14 -1.97 -4.11
C ILE A 305 -13.60 -1.55 -4.28
N ASN A 306 -14.53 -2.16 -3.53
CA ASN A 306 -15.98 -1.98 -3.73
C ASN A 306 -16.46 -2.44 -5.13
N ASP A 307 -15.85 -3.47 -5.72
CA ASP A 307 -16.34 -4.10 -6.96
C ASP A 307 -17.52 -5.05 -6.66
N THR A 308 -18.63 -4.46 -6.22
CA THR A 308 -19.85 -5.18 -5.78
C THR A 308 -20.48 -6.02 -6.90
N GLU A 309 -20.30 -5.60 -8.16
CA GLU A 309 -20.71 -6.35 -9.35
C GLU A 309 -19.94 -7.67 -9.46
N MET A 310 -18.59 -7.62 -9.47
CA MET A 310 -17.76 -8.83 -9.52
C MET A 310 -17.98 -9.71 -8.28
N LEU A 311 -18.17 -9.09 -7.12
CA LEU A 311 -18.46 -9.77 -5.85
C LEU A 311 -19.75 -10.59 -5.93
N LYS A 312 -20.85 -10.01 -6.41
CA LYS A 312 -22.13 -10.72 -6.62
C LYS A 312 -22.00 -11.83 -7.65
N LEU A 313 -21.39 -11.55 -8.80
CA LEU A 313 -21.23 -12.55 -9.86
C LEU A 313 -20.42 -13.78 -9.40
N TRP A 314 -19.39 -13.62 -8.56
CA TRP A 314 -18.67 -14.76 -7.98
C TRP A 314 -19.49 -15.54 -6.95
N LEU A 315 -20.30 -14.87 -6.12
CA LEU A 315 -21.23 -15.51 -5.19
C LEU A 315 -22.31 -16.30 -5.94
N GLU A 316 -22.88 -15.74 -7.01
CA GLU A 316 -23.87 -16.39 -7.89
C GLU A 316 -23.31 -17.62 -8.61
N LYS A 317 -22.02 -17.62 -8.99
CA LYS A 317 -21.32 -18.81 -9.52
C LYS A 317 -20.96 -19.82 -8.41
N GLY A 318 -21.34 -19.55 -7.16
CA GLY A 318 -21.15 -20.38 -5.98
C GLY A 318 -19.72 -20.39 -5.45
N SER A 319 -19.09 -19.22 -5.35
CA SER A 319 -17.88 -19.04 -4.53
C SER A 319 -18.29 -19.06 -3.04
N SER A 320 -17.55 -19.82 -2.22
CA SER A 320 -17.97 -20.17 -0.85
C SER A 320 -16.92 -19.85 0.22
N SER A 321 -16.06 -18.87 -0.04
CA SER A 321 -14.97 -18.48 0.87
C SER A 321 -15.06 -16.99 1.25
N SER A 322 -16.26 -16.57 1.66
CA SER A 322 -16.58 -15.15 1.89
C SER A 322 -15.95 -14.56 3.14
N HIS A 323 -15.51 -15.37 4.11
CA HIS A 323 -14.88 -14.86 5.35
C HIS A 323 -13.69 -13.94 5.04
N VAL A 324 -12.76 -14.36 4.17
CA VAL A 324 -11.60 -13.52 3.78
C VAL A 324 -12.04 -12.21 3.12
N ALA A 325 -13.14 -12.23 2.36
CA ALA A 325 -13.72 -11.05 1.74
C ALA A 325 -14.41 -10.10 2.75
N LEU A 326 -15.04 -10.65 3.79
CA LEU A 326 -15.60 -9.88 4.90
C LEU A 326 -14.50 -9.14 5.66
N LEU A 327 -13.41 -9.83 6.02
CA LEU A 327 -12.26 -9.19 6.69
C LEU A 327 -11.61 -8.12 5.80
N ALA A 328 -11.46 -8.39 4.51
CA ALA A 328 -10.90 -7.44 3.56
C ALA A 328 -11.80 -6.21 3.37
N ALA A 329 -13.11 -6.39 3.26
CA ALA A 329 -14.08 -5.30 3.16
C ALA A 329 -14.02 -4.42 4.41
N VAL A 330 -14.05 -5.02 5.61
CA VAL A 330 -13.99 -4.30 6.88
C VAL A 330 -12.65 -3.59 7.06
N GLN A 331 -11.52 -4.26 6.79
CA GLN A 331 -10.18 -3.68 6.94
C GLN A 331 -10.01 -2.39 6.12
N ASP A 332 -10.52 -2.38 4.90
CA ASP A 332 -10.38 -1.27 3.96
C ASP A 332 -11.64 -0.36 3.94
N ASN A 333 -12.58 -0.54 4.88
CA ASN A 333 -13.83 0.21 5.05
C ASN A 333 -14.79 0.22 3.84
N ARG A 334 -14.85 -0.90 3.11
CA ARG A 334 -15.64 -1.11 1.88
C ARG A 334 -17.10 -1.42 2.22
N LEU A 335 -17.85 -0.39 2.62
CA LEU A 335 -19.21 -0.53 3.17
C LEU A 335 -20.21 -1.19 2.20
N ASP A 336 -20.02 -1.04 0.90
CA ASP A 336 -20.93 -1.59 -0.12
C ASP A 336 -20.67 -3.09 -0.31
N SER A 337 -19.40 -3.49 -0.37
CA SER A 337 -19.01 -4.91 -0.35
C SER A 337 -19.39 -5.60 0.97
N LEU A 338 -19.28 -4.89 2.09
CA LEU A 338 -19.78 -5.35 3.40
C LEU A 338 -21.30 -5.56 3.41
N GLU A 339 -22.07 -4.77 2.65
CA GLU A 339 -23.51 -5.01 2.49
C GLU A 339 -23.78 -6.30 1.71
N VAL A 340 -23.14 -6.46 0.54
CA VAL A 340 -23.30 -7.66 -0.31
C VAL A 340 -22.94 -8.94 0.45
N LEU A 341 -21.85 -8.93 1.22
CA LEU A 341 -21.40 -10.09 1.99
C LEU A 341 -22.33 -10.46 3.16
N LEU A 342 -23.22 -9.55 3.57
CA LEU A 342 -24.21 -9.74 4.63
C LEU A 342 -25.64 -9.87 4.08
N GLU A 343 -25.87 -9.88 2.77
CA GLU A 343 -27.17 -10.25 2.19
C GLU A 343 -27.54 -11.69 2.62
N ASN A 344 -28.77 -11.90 3.10
CA ASN A 344 -29.19 -13.17 3.72
C ASN A 344 -28.94 -14.40 2.84
N GLN A 345 -29.03 -14.25 1.51
CA GLN A 345 -28.75 -15.30 0.53
C GLN A 345 -27.27 -15.74 0.49
N TYR A 346 -26.34 -14.91 0.95
CA TYR A 346 -24.89 -15.16 0.92
C TYR A 346 -24.26 -15.42 2.30
N ARG A 347 -24.98 -15.21 3.41
CA ARG A 347 -24.47 -15.47 4.77
C ARG A 347 -23.90 -16.87 4.97
N HIS A 348 -24.49 -17.88 4.32
CA HIS A 348 -24.00 -19.27 4.38
C HIS A 348 -22.56 -19.45 3.85
N CYS A 349 -22.04 -18.55 3.03
CA CYS A 349 -20.65 -18.55 2.54
C CYS A 349 -19.65 -17.93 3.54
N LEU A 350 -20.11 -17.41 4.68
CA LEU A 350 -19.28 -16.97 5.81
C LEU A 350 -19.00 -18.10 6.81
N ASN A 351 -19.69 -19.23 6.67
CA ASN A 351 -19.59 -20.34 7.62
C ASN A 351 -18.21 -21.01 7.60
N ASP A 352 -17.71 -21.35 8.78
CA ASP A 352 -16.55 -22.20 9.01
C ASP A 352 -16.87 -23.70 8.79
N PRO A 353 -15.88 -24.63 8.90
CA PRO A 353 -16.11 -26.06 8.73
C PRO A 353 -17.08 -26.71 9.73
N GLU A 354 -17.43 -26.03 10.82
CA GLU A 354 -18.46 -26.47 11.79
C GLU A 354 -19.86 -25.90 11.43
N ASN A 355 -19.96 -25.26 10.26
CA ASN A 355 -21.14 -24.60 9.71
C ASN A 355 -21.61 -23.37 10.55
N SER A 356 -20.65 -22.67 11.18
CA SER A 356 -20.92 -21.48 12.00
C SER A 356 -20.33 -20.20 11.37
N PRO A 357 -21.07 -19.08 11.31
CA PRO A 357 -20.51 -17.79 10.90
C PRO A 357 -19.79 -17.04 12.05
N LEU A 358 -19.84 -17.57 13.28
CA LEU A 358 -19.37 -16.88 14.49
C LEU A 358 -17.90 -16.44 14.40
N SER A 359 -17.03 -17.27 13.83
CA SER A 359 -15.62 -16.92 13.64
C SER A 359 -15.46 -15.71 12.71
N ALA A 360 -16.19 -15.69 11.59
CA ALA A 360 -16.15 -14.60 10.63
C ALA A 360 -16.72 -13.30 11.20
N TYR A 361 -17.80 -13.40 11.99
CA TYR A 361 -18.40 -12.26 12.69
C TYR A 361 -17.46 -11.68 13.76
N TYR A 362 -16.80 -12.54 14.57
CA TYR A 362 -15.86 -12.09 15.60
C TYR A 362 -14.60 -11.47 15.00
N ASP A 363 -13.98 -12.12 14.01
CA ASP A 363 -12.80 -11.57 13.35
C ASP A 363 -13.13 -10.27 12.58
N ALA A 364 -14.32 -10.13 12.01
CA ALA A 364 -14.76 -8.88 11.40
C ALA A 364 -14.85 -7.73 12.42
N VAL A 365 -15.54 -7.92 13.55
CA VAL A 365 -15.63 -6.89 14.62
C VAL A 365 -14.25 -6.55 15.18
N LYS A 366 -13.41 -7.56 15.42
CA LYS A 366 -12.02 -7.37 15.87
C LYS A 366 -11.17 -6.60 14.86
N VAL A 367 -11.28 -6.88 13.56
CA VAL A 367 -10.57 -6.13 12.50
C VAL A 367 -11.08 -4.69 12.42
N ALA A 368 -12.40 -4.47 12.50
CA ALA A 368 -12.98 -3.12 12.51
C ALA A 368 -12.42 -2.28 13.66
N LEU A 369 -12.42 -2.83 14.88
CA LEU A 369 -11.84 -2.19 16.06
C LEU A 369 -10.33 -1.94 15.88
N LYS A 370 -9.55 -2.98 15.55
CA LYS A 370 -8.09 -2.90 15.39
C LYS A 370 -7.64 -1.87 14.35
N LYS A 371 -8.42 -1.67 13.29
CA LYS A 371 -8.17 -0.66 12.24
C LYS A 371 -8.85 0.68 12.49
N GLY A 372 -9.70 0.79 13.52
CA GLY A 372 -10.41 2.03 13.85
C GLY A 372 -11.50 2.39 12.85
N ARG A 373 -12.20 1.40 12.27
CA ARG A 373 -13.21 1.60 11.22
C ARG A 373 -14.60 1.82 11.81
N THR A 374 -14.89 3.07 12.19
CA THR A 374 -16.16 3.45 12.84
C THR A 374 -17.39 2.98 12.07
N GLU A 375 -17.40 3.16 10.75
CA GLU A 375 -18.57 2.90 9.90
C GLU A 375 -18.78 1.40 9.70
N SER A 376 -17.70 0.64 9.42
CA SER A 376 -17.77 -0.82 9.34
C SER A 376 -18.16 -1.43 10.69
N LEU A 377 -17.61 -0.93 11.81
CA LEU A 377 -17.98 -1.37 13.16
C LEU A 377 -19.46 -1.12 13.44
N GLY A 378 -19.96 0.09 13.13
CA GLY A 378 -21.38 0.42 13.28
C GLY A 378 -22.27 -0.46 12.41
N LYS A 379 -21.89 -0.76 11.16
CA LYS A 379 -22.64 -1.65 10.27
C LYS A 379 -22.66 -3.10 10.78
N LEU A 380 -21.54 -3.60 11.30
CA LEU A 380 -21.45 -4.93 11.91
C LEU A 380 -22.29 -5.05 13.20
N LEU A 381 -22.24 -4.05 14.09
CA LEU A 381 -22.95 -4.11 15.39
C LEU A 381 -24.43 -3.72 15.32
N ASN A 382 -24.87 -3.11 14.21
CA ASN A 382 -26.29 -2.92 13.90
C ASN A 382 -26.91 -4.12 13.15
N ASP A 383 -26.10 -5.05 12.63
CA ASP A 383 -26.59 -6.28 12.04
C ASP A 383 -27.10 -7.24 13.12
N HIS A 384 -28.30 -7.81 12.92
CA HIS A 384 -28.99 -8.57 13.95
C HIS A 384 -28.26 -9.86 14.35
N ASP A 385 -27.82 -10.64 13.37
CA ASP A 385 -27.18 -11.94 13.63
C ASP A 385 -25.79 -11.75 14.23
N ILE A 386 -25.04 -10.74 13.75
CA ILE A 386 -23.72 -10.39 14.30
C ILE A 386 -23.89 -9.88 15.73
N ARG A 387 -24.78 -8.92 15.99
CA ARG A 387 -25.05 -8.41 17.35
C ARG A 387 -25.39 -9.55 18.30
N LEU A 388 -26.33 -10.43 17.92
CA LEU A 388 -26.74 -11.57 18.75
C LEU A 388 -25.56 -12.52 19.03
N SER A 389 -24.79 -12.87 18.00
CA SER A 389 -23.64 -13.78 18.10
C SER A 389 -22.53 -13.23 19.00
N ILE A 390 -22.20 -11.94 18.85
CA ILE A 390 -21.15 -11.27 19.62
C ILE A 390 -21.59 -11.06 21.08
N SER A 391 -22.85 -10.69 21.33
CA SER A 391 -23.38 -10.56 22.70
C SER A 391 -23.37 -11.89 23.45
N GLN A 392 -23.75 -13.00 22.81
CA GLN A 392 -23.66 -14.33 23.42
C GLN A 392 -22.22 -14.73 23.76
N LEU A 393 -21.27 -14.43 22.89
CA LEU A 393 -19.84 -14.68 23.12
C LEU A 393 -19.26 -13.84 24.27
N LEU A 394 -19.67 -12.57 24.39
CA LEU A 394 -19.25 -11.68 25.48
C LEU A 394 -19.89 -12.01 26.83
N GLN A 395 -21.08 -12.63 26.85
CA GLN A 395 -21.77 -13.12 28.05
C GLN A 395 -21.29 -14.51 28.52
N ASN A 396 -20.32 -15.13 27.84
CA ASN A 396 -19.85 -16.48 28.17
C ASN A 396 -19.13 -16.51 29.53
N ASN A 397 -19.70 -17.22 30.52
CA ASN A 397 -19.14 -17.31 31.89
C ASN A 397 -17.71 -17.89 31.99
N ALA A 398 -17.19 -18.55 30.96
CA ALA A 398 -15.83 -19.12 30.96
C ALA A 398 -14.77 -18.24 30.29
N GLN A 399 -15.17 -17.42 29.28
CA GLN A 399 -14.22 -16.68 28.42
C GLN A 399 -14.68 -15.27 28.04
N GLY A 400 -15.88 -14.83 28.44
CA GLY A 400 -16.46 -13.54 28.07
C GLY A 400 -15.55 -12.37 28.39
N THR A 401 -14.93 -12.35 29.57
CA THR A 401 -13.97 -11.30 29.98
C THR A 401 -12.70 -11.27 29.12
N GLU A 402 -12.25 -12.41 28.58
CA GLU A 402 -11.11 -12.48 27.66
C GLU A 402 -11.47 -11.80 26.33
N PHE A 403 -12.65 -12.11 25.77
CA PHE A 403 -13.16 -11.47 24.55
C PHE A 403 -13.47 -9.97 24.75
N GLN A 404 -14.12 -9.59 25.85
CA GLN A 404 -14.36 -8.18 26.23
C GLN A 404 -13.04 -7.40 26.25
N LEU A 405 -12.00 -7.97 26.85
CA LEU A 405 -10.69 -7.36 26.93
C LEU A 405 -9.96 -7.33 25.58
N GLU A 406 -10.03 -8.38 24.76
CA GLU A 406 -9.43 -8.37 23.42
C GLU A 406 -10.06 -7.26 22.55
N LEU A 407 -11.38 -7.16 22.52
CA LEU A 407 -12.07 -6.13 21.73
C LEU A 407 -11.71 -4.72 22.23
N LEU A 408 -11.72 -4.47 23.54
CA LEU A 408 -11.41 -3.16 24.11
C LEU A 408 -9.91 -2.78 23.93
N SER A 409 -9.02 -3.77 24.00
CA SER A 409 -7.59 -3.59 23.69
C SER A 409 -7.34 -3.26 22.22
N ASN A 410 -8.10 -3.85 21.30
CA ASN A 410 -8.03 -3.50 19.87
C ASN A 410 -8.61 -2.10 19.61
N ALA A 411 -9.70 -1.72 20.28
CA ALA A 411 -10.25 -0.36 20.23
C ALA A 411 -9.23 0.69 20.71
N ALA A 412 -8.52 0.43 21.81
CA ALA A 412 -7.45 1.31 22.32
C ALA A 412 -6.27 1.44 21.34
N LYS A 413 -5.83 0.33 20.71
CA LYS A 413 -4.74 0.32 19.70
C LYS A 413 -5.09 1.08 18.42
N SER A 414 -6.38 1.21 18.12
CA SER A 414 -6.89 1.80 16.87
C SER A 414 -6.57 3.29 16.65
N ARG A 415 -6.27 4.00 17.75
CA ARG A 415 -6.15 5.47 17.82
C ARG A 415 -7.43 6.23 17.41
N ASN A 416 -8.59 5.55 17.33
CA ASN A 416 -9.88 6.14 17.02
C ASN A 416 -10.79 6.16 18.28
N PRO A 417 -11.11 7.34 18.85
CA PRO A 417 -11.93 7.44 20.05
C PRO A 417 -13.40 7.00 19.83
N TYR A 418 -13.93 7.10 18.61
CA TYR A 418 -15.30 6.67 18.29
C TYR A 418 -15.44 5.14 18.34
N CYS A 419 -14.39 4.40 17.97
CA CYS A 419 -14.38 2.93 18.10
C CYS A 419 -14.36 2.48 19.57
N ILE A 420 -13.76 3.28 20.47
CA ILE A 420 -13.85 3.04 21.91
C ILE A 420 -15.28 3.30 22.39
N ARG A 421 -15.90 4.45 22.04
CA ARG A 421 -17.28 4.78 22.44
C ARG A 421 -18.29 3.73 21.98
N ILE A 422 -18.34 3.42 20.68
CA ILE A 422 -19.26 2.42 20.12
C ILE A 422 -19.12 1.08 20.82
N LEU A 423 -17.89 0.63 21.11
CA LEU A 423 -17.67 -0.62 21.84
C LEU A 423 -18.09 -0.52 23.31
N THR A 424 -17.82 0.58 24.01
CA THR A 424 -18.21 0.73 25.42
C THR A 424 -19.72 0.83 25.59
N ASP A 425 -20.40 1.47 24.65
CA ASP A 425 -21.86 1.57 24.63
C ASP A 425 -22.47 0.19 24.33
N PHE A 426 -21.93 -0.53 23.33
CA PHE A 426 -22.30 -1.91 23.05
C PHE A 426 -22.04 -2.86 24.23
N LEU A 427 -20.94 -2.68 24.96
CA LEU A 427 -20.64 -3.48 26.15
C LEU A 427 -21.60 -3.16 27.31
N LYS A 428 -21.95 -1.88 27.54
CA LYS A 428 -22.97 -1.45 28.51
C LYS A 428 -24.36 -2.03 28.17
N ASP A 429 -24.74 -2.07 26.90
CA ASP A 429 -25.99 -2.65 26.40
C ASP A 429 -26.08 -4.18 26.60
N ASN A 430 -24.96 -4.90 26.47
CA ASN A 430 -24.97 -6.36 26.24
C ASN A 430 -24.23 -7.18 27.30
N VAL A 431 -23.55 -6.58 28.28
CA VAL A 431 -22.88 -7.30 29.38
C VAL A 431 -23.38 -6.75 30.73
N PRO A 432 -24.32 -7.45 31.40
CA PRO A 432 -24.80 -7.05 32.73
C PRO A 432 -23.67 -6.92 33.76
N ASP A 433 -23.81 -5.95 34.67
CA ASP A 433 -22.92 -5.71 35.80
C ASP A 433 -21.41 -5.54 35.46
N LEU A 434 -21.09 -5.13 34.23
CA LEU A 434 -19.71 -4.98 33.74
C LEU A 434 -18.93 -3.88 34.48
N ASP A 435 -17.91 -4.28 35.24
CA ASP A 435 -16.91 -3.39 35.83
C ASP A 435 -15.83 -3.01 34.78
N PHE A 436 -16.02 -1.86 34.13
CA PHE A 436 -15.04 -1.26 33.22
C PHE A 436 -13.71 -0.92 33.91
N ALA A 437 -13.73 -0.53 35.19
CA ALA A 437 -12.51 -0.21 35.91
C ALA A 437 -11.67 -1.48 36.15
N GLN A 438 -12.30 -2.60 36.50
CA GLN A 438 -11.62 -3.89 36.57
C GLN A 438 -11.07 -4.31 35.20
N LEU A 439 -11.90 -4.26 34.14
CA LEU A 439 -11.51 -4.68 32.78
C LEU A 439 -10.33 -3.86 32.21
N ILE A 440 -10.38 -2.53 32.33
CA ILE A 440 -9.35 -1.61 31.82
C ILE A 440 -8.03 -1.80 32.58
N ASN A 441 -8.08 -1.98 33.90
CA ASN A 441 -6.89 -2.17 34.72
C ASN A 441 -6.28 -3.56 34.55
N SER A 442 -7.07 -4.63 34.51
CA SER A 442 -6.55 -6.01 34.40
C SER A 442 -5.78 -6.27 33.10
N GLY A 443 -6.17 -5.59 32.01
CA GLY A 443 -5.52 -5.71 30.71
C GLY A 443 -4.55 -4.59 30.34
N ASN A 444 -4.25 -3.66 31.25
CA ASN A 444 -3.42 -2.47 30.99
C ASN A 444 -3.89 -1.61 29.80
N VAL A 445 -5.20 -1.57 29.53
CA VAL A 445 -5.78 -0.90 28.34
C VAL A 445 -5.45 0.59 28.30
N LEU A 446 -5.30 1.22 29.47
CA LEU A 446 -4.85 2.60 29.62
C LEU A 446 -3.40 2.84 29.17
N GLU A 447 -2.50 1.86 29.28
CA GLU A 447 -1.12 1.99 28.76
C GLU A 447 -1.10 1.75 27.26
N ILE A 448 -1.83 0.73 26.78
CA ILE A 448 -2.03 0.45 25.36
C ILE A 448 -2.50 1.71 24.59
N ALA A 449 -3.40 2.51 25.18
CA ALA A 449 -3.85 3.77 24.59
C ALA A 449 -2.79 4.90 24.61
N ARG A 450 -1.86 4.91 25.59
CA ARG A 450 -0.74 5.86 25.68
C ARG A 450 0.34 5.52 24.65
N GLU A 451 0.69 4.24 24.51
CA GLU A 451 1.59 3.72 23.49
C GLU A 451 1.08 4.05 22.08
N ALA A 452 -0.23 3.83 21.84
CA ALA A 452 -0.91 4.20 20.61
C ALA A 452 -0.93 5.72 20.37
N GLY A 453 -0.89 6.55 21.42
CA GLY A 453 -0.58 7.98 21.30
C GLY A 453 -1.75 8.88 20.86
N ASN A 454 -3.01 8.46 21.05
CA ASN A 454 -4.16 9.37 20.93
C ASN A 454 -4.63 9.82 22.34
N PRO A 455 -4.56 11.12 22.69
CA PRO A 455 -4.91 11.60 24.03
C PRO A 455 -6.41 11.49 24.34
N GLN A 456 -7.29 11.66 23.36
CA GLN A 456 -8.74 11.50 23.53
C GLN A 456 -9.11 10.05 23.87
N CYS A 457 -8.43 9.07 23.27
CA CYS A 457 -8.58 7.65 23.61
C CYS A 457 -8.20 7.38 25.08
N VAL A 458 -7.07 7.93 25.54
CA VAL A 458 -6.64 7.84 26.94
C VAL A 458 -7.65 8.52 27.88
N GLN A 459 -8.21 9.67 27.49
CA GLN A 459 -9.15 10.40 28.35
C GLN A 459 -10.51 9.70 28.48
N ILE A 460 -11.05 9.10 27.40
CA ILE A 460 -12.27 8.29 27.46
C ILE A 460 -12.07 7.10 28.42
N LEU A 461 -10.93 6.40 28.32
CA LEU A 461 -10.62 5.27 29.21
C LEU A 461 -10.40 5.70 30.66
N LYS A 462 -9.82 6.89 30.92
CA LYS A 462 -9.74 7.44 32.29
C LYS A 462 -11.13 7.72 32.87
N ASN A 463 -12.04 8.28 32.08
CA ASN A 463 -13.41 8.57 32.53
C ASN A 463 -14.13 7.27 32.91
N LEU A 464 -14.02 6.22 32.10
CA LEU A 464 -14.61 4.90 32.37
C LEU A 464 -14.02 4.19 33.61
N VAL A 465 -12.79 4.51 34.03
CA VAL A 465 -12.20 4.04 35.30
C VAL A 465 -12.64 4.90 36.50
N ALA A 466 -13.10 6.13 36.27
CA ALA A 466 -13.61 7.04 37.29
C ALA A 466 -15.14 6.93 37.51
N GLU A 467 -15.88 6.43 36.52
CA GLU A 467 -17.28 6.00 36.65
C GLU A 467 -17.38 4.93 37.75
N LYS A 468 -18.18 5.18 38.78
CA LYS A 468 -18.45 4.19 39.83
C LYS A 468 -19.47 3.17 39.34
N PRO A 469 -19.24 1.85 39.52
CA PRO A 469 -20.26 0.85 39.21
C PRO A 469 -21.54 1.12 40.03
N GLY A 470 -22.70 1.07 39.36
CA GLY A 470 -24.02 1.19 39.99
C GLY A 470 -24.72 2.55 39.91
N ILE A 471 -24.22 3.54 39.15
CA ILE A 471 -24.96 4.77 38.85
C ILE A 471 -25.16 4.90 37.33
N ALA A 472 -26.37 4.61 36.86
CA ALA A 472 -26.80 5.03 35.54
C ALA A 472 -27.17 6.53 35.57
N GLN A 473 -26.69 7.32 34.61
CA GLN A 473 -27.14 8.70 34.40
C GLN A 473 -27.51 8.93 32.95
N ASP A 474 -28.70 9.49 32.74
CA ASP A 474 -29.13 10.03 31.45
C ASP A 474 -28.38 11.34 31.15
N SER A 475 -27.23 11.25 30.48
CA SER A 475 -26.38 12.42 30.15
C SER A 475 -25.84 12.41 28.72
N ALA A 476 -26.64 11.90 27.77
CA ALA A 476 -26.27 11.73 26.36
C ALA A 476 -25.97 13.02 25.55
N ASN A 477 -26.07 14.23 26.14
CA ASN A 477 -26.06 15.50 25.41
C ASN A 477 -24.90 16.48 25.70
N ASP A 478 -24.13 16.32 26.78
CA ASP A 478 -23.10 17.31 27.20
C ASP A 478 -21.64 16.91 26.88
N LEU A 479 -21.43 15.95 25.97
CA LEU A 479 -20.09 15.42 25.63
C LEU A 479 -19.32 16.19 24.53
N ASN A 480 -19.80 17.38 24.13
CA ASN A 480 -19.21 18.18 23.04
C ASN A 480 -18.41 19.42 23.50
N SER A 481 -18.48 19.83 24.78
CA SER A 481 -17.83 21.05 25.29
C SER A 481 -16.40 20.80 25.81
N ALA A 482 -15.49 20.43 24.89
CA ALA A 482 -14.06 20.28 25.18
C ALA A 482 -13.16 20.80 24.04
N GLU A 483 -13.56 21.89 23.38
CA GLU A 483 -12.77 22.61 22.39
C GLU A 483 -11.66 23.46 23.02
N ASP A 484 -10.63 22.85 23.63
CA ASP A 484 -9.29 23.46 23.74
C ASP A 484 -8.19 22.48 24.19
N GLU A 485 -7.94 21.41 23.40
CA GLU A 485 -6.64 20.73 23.39
C GLU A 485 -6.36 20.15 22.00
N MET A 486 -5.11 20.21 21.53
CA MET A 486 -4.78 20.03 20.11
C MET A 486 -5.24 18.69 19.52
N PRO A 487 -5.86 18.66 18.31
CA PRO A 487 -6.05 17.43 17.58
C PRO A 487 -4.68 16.83 17.24
N ALA A 488 -4.38 15.66 17.80
CA ALA A 488 -3.08 15.00 17.65
C ALA A 488 -2.79 14.57 16.20
N TYR A 489 -3.85 14.29 15.45
CA TYR A 489 -3.87 14.07 14.00
C TYR A 489 -5.08 14.81 13.41
N PRO A 490 -5.00 15.26 12.16
CA PRO A 490 -6.15 15.85 11.46
C PRO A 490 -7.25 14.81 11.20
N SER A 491 -8.46 15.30 10.95
CA SER A 491 -9.67 14.49 10.71
C SER A 491 -10.36 14.77 9.37
N ASN A 492 -10.06 15.89 8.73
CA ASN A 492 -10.67 16.38 7.50
C ASN A 492 -9.65 17.06 6.58
N GLU A 493 -10.03 17.41 5.35
CA GLU A 493 -9.10 17.90 4.32
C GLU A 493 -8.39 19.21 4.68
N GLU A 494 -9.05 20.14 5.39
CA GLU A 494 -8.45 21.41 5.81
C GLU A 494 -7.52 21.26 7.01
N GLU A 495 -7.88 20.42 7.99
CA GLU A 495 -6.96 20.01 9.04
C GLU A 495 -5.75 19.26 8.48
N VAL A 496 -5.95 18.41 7.47
CA VAL A 496 -4.87 17.72 6.76
C VAL A 496 -3.96 18.73 6.09
N LYS A 497 -4.48 19.70 5.32
CA LYS A 497 -3.69 20.79 4.74
C LYS A 497 -2.93 21.57 5.82
N HIS A 498 -3.55 21.88 6.96
CA HIS A 498 -2.89 22.61 8.04
C HIS A 498 -1.79 21.79 8.72
N PHE A 499 -2.02 20.50 8.99
CA PHE A 499 -1.03 19.56 9.53
C PHE A 499 0.16 19.41 8.57
N ILE A 500 -0.15 19.20 7.28
CA ILE A 500 0.81 19.11 6.17
C ILE A 500 1.68 20.37 6.07
N TRP A 501 1.07 21.56 6.20
CA TRP A 501 1.79 22.85 6.17
C TRP A 501 2.67 23.08 7.41
N ARG A 502 2.39 22.42 8.54
CA ARG A 502 3.25 22.43 9.74
C ARG A 502 4.43 21.46 9.65
N LEU A 503 4.51 20.59 8.62
CA LEU A 503 5.69 19.75 8.42
C LEU A 503 6.91 20.61 8.06
N PRO A 504 8.10 20.30 8.61
CA PRO A 504 9.31 21.06 8.32
C PRO A 504 9.69 20.92 6.85
N SER A 505 10.22 21.99 6.25
CA SER A 505 10.61 21.97 4.85
C SER A 505 11.76 20.98 4.59
N PHE A 506 11.82 20.44 3.37
CA PHE A 506 12.88 19.54 2.93
C PHE A 506 14.28 20.09 3.30
N ARG A 507 14.54 21.37 3.03
CA ARG A 507 15.79 22.05 3.35
C ARG A 507 16.10 22.10 4.84
N GLU A 508 15.12 22.34 5.70
CA GLU A 508 15.30 22.35 7.15
C GLU A 508 15.57 20.96 7.74
N VAL A 509 15.01 19.91 7.13
CA VAL A 509 15.24 18.51 7.51
C VAL A 509 16.64 18.08 7.10
N ILE A 510 17.00 18.38 5.86
CA ILE A 510 18.33 18.19 5.29
C ILE A 510 19.41 18.93 6.11
N SER A 511 19.19 20.19 6.49
CA SER A 511 20.10 20.92 7.38
C SER A 511 20.29 20.18 8.70
N MET A 512 19.24 19.63 9.30
CA MET A 512 19.38 18.85 10.54
C MET A 512 20.10 17.50 10.36
N ILE A 513 20.04 16.88 9.17
CA ILE A 513 20.84 15.69 8.85
C ILE A 513 22.32 16.10 8.75
N VAL A 514 22.60 17.18 8.03
CA VAL A 514 23.93 17.81 7.93
C VAL A 514 24.47 18.19 9.30
N ASP A 515 23.69 18.87 10.15
CA ASP A 515 24.10 19.30 11.48
C ASP A 515 24.33 18.11 12.43
N LYS A 516 23.54 17.02 12.34
CA LYS A 516 23.80 15.77 13.07
C LYS A 516 25.11 15.11 12.60
N ILE A 517 25.40 15.09 11.30
CA ILE A 517 26.65 14.54 10.74
C ILE A 517 27.87 15.41 11.10
N ALA A 518 27.77 16.73 10.91
CA ALA A 518 28.83 17.69 11.18
C ALA A 518 29.09 17.85 12.69
N SER A 519 28.09 17.76 13.56
CA SER A 519 28.30 17.72 15.01
C SER A 519 28.98 16.42 15.45
N PHE A 520 28.59 15.27 14.88
CA PHE A 520 29.28 13.99 15.11
C PHE A 520 30.76 14.05 14.70
N PHE A 521 31.09 14.65 13.55
CA PHE A 521 32.49 14.87 13.13
C PHE A 521 33.23 15.93 13.94
N ARG A 522 32.53 16.89 14.55
CA ARG A 522 33.12 17.86 15.50
C ARG A 522 33.42 17.22 16.85
N SER A 523 32.53 16.36 17.37
CA SER A 523 32.75 15.61 18.61
C SER A 523 33.80 14.51 18.44
N SER A 524 33.80 13.78 17.31
CA SER A 524 34.80 12.73 17.06
C SER A 524 36.22 13.25 16.93
N LYS A 525 36.42 14.57 16.78
CA LYS A 525 37.74 15.22 16.79
C LYS A 525 38.32 15.42 18.20
N ALA A 526 37.55 15.13 19.24
CA ALA A 526 38.02 15.04 20.63
C ALA A 526 38.31 13.59 21.08
N GLU A 527 37.71 12.59 20.42
CA GLU A 527 37.80 11.15 20.77
C GLU A 527 38.16 10.28 19.54
N THR A 528 39.27 10.61 18.86
CA THR A 528 39.85 9.74 17.83
C THR A 528 40.62 8.58 18.47
N ASP A 529 40.21 7.34 18.17
CA ASP A 529 41.10 6.31 17.59
C ASP A 529 40.40 4.96 17.30
N SER A 530 39.27 4.64 17.95
CA SER A 530 38.63 3.31 17.81
C SER A 530 37.54 3.20 16.73
N SER A 531 36.70 4.24 16.58
CA SER A 531 35.42 4.12 15.84
C SER A 531 35.54 4.23 14.31
N THR A 532 36.60 4.85 13.80
CA THR A 532 36.78 5.22 12.38
C THR A 532 36.77 4.02 11.44
N GLN A 533 37.17 2.84 11.94
CA GLN A 533 37.34 1.63 11.15
C GLN A 533 36.00 0.90 10.84
N LYS A 534 34.89 1.26 11.50
CA LYS A 534 33.57 0.64 11.30
C LYS A 534 32.76 1.27 10.16
N TYR A 535 32.89 2.58 9.97
CA TYR A 535 32.10 3.34 8.97
C TYR A 535 32.78 3.44 7.61
N LYS A 536 34.10 3.27 7.54
CA LYS A 536 34.83 3.24 6.27
C LYS A 536 34.36 2.08 5.38
N THR A 537 34.13 0.90 5.97
CA THR A 537 33.56 -0.28 5.30
C THR A 537 32.23 0.03 4.61
N GLN A 538 31.30 0.69 5.30
CA GLN A 538 29.96 1.00 4.77
C GLN A 538 29.97 2.02 3.63
N ILE A 539 31.02 2.86 3.53
CA ILE A 539 31.18 3.84 2.44
C ILE A 539 31.96 3.22 1.26
N ASP A 540 32.93 2.35 1.53
CA ASP A 540 33.70 1.65 0.50
C ASP A 540 32.87 0.53 -0.17
N GLU A 541 31.97 -0.14 0.54
CA GLU A 541 30.97 -1.08 -0.03
C GLU A 541 30.04 -0.40 -1.05
N VAL A 542 29.66 0.87 -0.82
CA VAL A 542 28.84 1.67 -1.75
C VAL A 542 29.62 2.08 -3.00
N LYS A 543 30.96 2.07 -2.96
CA LYS A 543 31.83 2.52 -4.05
C LYS A 543 32.42 1.39 -4.92
N SER A 544 32.28 0.11 -4.54
CA SER A 544 33.10 -0.98 -5.10
C SER A 544 32.44 -1.86 -6.20
N VAL A 545 31.28 -1.50 -6.76
CA VAL A 545 30.63 -2.29 -7.85
C VAL A 545 30.91 -1.71 -9.25
N THR A 546 32.14 -1.95 -9.72
CA THR A 546 32.63 -1.96 -11.14
C THR A 546 32.45 -0.74 -12.06
N PRO A 547 33.56 -0.32 -12.70
CA PRO A 547 33.61 0.10 -14.11
C PRO A 547 34.23 -0.99 -15.04
N LEU A 548 34.10 -0.83 -16.35
CA LEU A 548 34.61 -1.72 -17.41
C LEU A 548 35.60 -0.98 -18.33
N SER A 549 36.70 -1.65 -18.71
CA SER A 549 37.60 -1.37 -19.87
C SER A 549 38.26 0.03 -19.97
N ASP A 550 39.41 0.24 -20.63
CA ASP A 550 40.21 -0.61 -21.54
C ASP A 550 41.72 -0.61 -21.17
N ALA A 551 42.51 -1.45 -21.87
CA ALA A 551 43.98 -1.58 -21.71
C ALA A 551 44.76 -0.65 -22.68
N PRO A 552 46.11 -0.50 -22.62
CA PRO A 552 47.04 -1.61 -22.95
C PRO A 552 48.41 -1.66 -22.20
N ALA A 553 49.00 -2.87 -22.15
CA ALA A 553 50.44 -3.20 -22.00
C ALA A 553 51.18 -2.78 -20.67
N ALA A 554 52.20 -3.48 -20.14
CA ALA A 554 53.04 -4.54 -20.70
C ALA A 554 53.77 -5.43 -19.65
N THR A 555 54.13 -6.67 -20.06
CA THR A 555 55.29 -7.50 -19.60
C THR A 555 55.25 -8.31 -18.29
N SER A 556 55.95 -9.47 -18.33
CA SER A 556 56.35 -10.39 -17.23
C SER A 556 55.23 -11.27 -16.65
N GLN A 557 55.08 -12.57 -16.97
CA GLN A 557 56.00 -13.73 -17.00
C GLN A 557 56.50 -14.24 -15.63
N SER A 558 56.53 -15.58 -15.51
CA SER A 558 56.81 -16.38 -14.29
C SER A 558 55.68 -16.31 -13.25
N ILE A 559 55.33 -17.38 -12.52
CA ILE A 559 56.05 -18.64 -12.24
C ILE A 559 55.24 -19.88 -12.68
N LYS A 560 55.93 -20.89 -13.24
CA LYS A 560 55.40 -22.25 -13.47
C LYS A 560 55.50 -23.11 -12.20
N SER A 561 54.68 -24.17 -12.14
CA SER A 561 54.60 -25.25 -11.13
C SER A 561 53.79 -24.89 -9.88
N ARG A 562 52.71 -25.61 -9.58
CA ARG A 562 52.72 -27.04 -9.21
C ARG A 562 51.47 -27.82 -9.64
N LEU A 563 51.65 -29.15 -9.77
CA LEU A 563 50.64 -30.22 -9.69
C LEU A 563 49.52 -30.25 -10.76
N SER A 564 49.77 -31.01 -11.82
CA SER A 564 48.74 -31.68 -12.64
C SER A 564 49.12 -33.15 -12.84
N ILE A 565 49.49 -33.79 -11.73
CA ILE A 565 49.73 -35.21 -11.46
C ILE A 565 49.20 -35.35 -10.01
N GLU A 566 48.39 -36.34 -9.63
CA GLU A 566 48.38 -37.75 -10.04
C GLU A 566 46.97 -38.31 -10.30
N LYS A 567 46.92 -39.53 -10.85
CA LYS A 567 45.69 -40.30 -11.13
C LYS A 567 45.87 -41.72 -10.58
N ALA A 568 44.79 -42.32 -10.08
CA ALA A 568 44.77 -43.62 -9.37
C ALA A 568 45.48 -43.59 -7.99
N SER A 569 45.23 -44.52 -7.07
CA SER A 569 44.49 -45.80 -7.17
C SER A 569 43.73 -46.16 -5.88
N ASN A 570 42.70 -47.01 -6.03
CA ASN A 570 42.35 -48.23 -5.25
C ASN A 570 42.45 -48.24 -3.70
N GLU A 571 41.57 -48.92 -2.95
CA GLU A 571 40.40 -49.81 -3.26
C GLU A 571 39.26 -49.53 -2.21
N GLU A 572 38.29 -50.36 -1.76
CA GLU A 572 38.00 -51.80 -1.91
C GLU A 572 36.49 -52.16 -2.02
N VAL A 573 35.75 -52.14 -0.91
CA VAL A 573 34.61 -53.06 -0.66
C VAL A 573 33.62 -52.43 0.35
N SER A 574 32.30 -52.63 0.33
CA SER A 574 31.31 -53.21 -0.63
C SER A 574 29.90 -52.70 -0.21
N GLU A 575 28.72 -53.06 -0.73
CA GLU A 575 28.20 -53.93 -1.82
C GLU A 575 26.86 -53.24 -2.30
N ALA A 576 25.80 -53.77 -2.95
CA ALA A 576 25.34 -55.09 -3.44
C ALA A 576 24.41 -54.91 -4.67
N SER A 577 23.74 -55.99 -5.13
CA SER A 577 22.50 -56.03 -5.96
C SER A 577 22.39 -55.06 -7.17
N SER A 578 22.57 -55.48 -8.44
CA SER A 578 21.66 -56.31 -9.28
C SER A 578 20.35 -55.60 -9.73
N PHE A 579 19.84 -55.70 -10.96
CA PHE A 579 20.22 -56.50 -12.15
C PHE A 579 19.48 -55.96 -13.41
N LEU A 580 20.11 -56.03 -14.61
CA LEU A 580 19.46 -55.98 -15.97
C LEU A 580 18.71 -54.67 -16.34
N SER A 581 18.46 -54.29 -17.61
CA SER A 581 18.93 -54.77 -18.94
C SER A 581 18.91 -53.60 -19.97
N LYS A 582 19.49 -53.80 -21.17
CA LYS A 582 19.63 -52.77 -22.23
C LYS A 582 18.36 -52.54 -23.08
N PRO A 583 18.28 -51.43 -23.85
CA PRO A 583 17.05 -50.95 -24.50
C PRO A 583 16.92 -51.27 -26.00
N SER A 584 15.71 -51.12 -26.52
CA SER A 584 15.41 -50.84 -27.94
C SER A 584 13.96 -50.33 -28.08
N GLY A 585 13.76 -49.15 -28.68
CA GLY A 585 12.47 -48.47 -28.80
C GLY A 585 12.66 -46.97 -28.99
#